data_AF-A0A7W3ZWS1-F1
#
_entry.id   AF-A0A7W3ZWS1-F1
#
_cell.length_a   1.000
_cell.length_b   1.000
_cell.length_c   1.000
_cell.angle_alpha   90.00
_cell.angle_beta   90.00
_cell.angle_gamma   90.00
#
_symmetry.space_group_name_H-M   'P 1'
#
loop_
_entity.id
_entity.type
_entity.pdbx_description
1 polymer ?
#
loop_
_entity_poly.entity_id
_entity_poly.type
_entity_poly.pdbx_seq_one_letter_code
_entity_poly.pdbx_strand_id
1 'polypeptide(L)'
;MLNAPIATSAEVDFKQAYGDYQAAVTTNDVASMVLHAEQAFKLGTVKFGEHSIDASNLGLNWANALLAEAKQHSQKQANKAKALSLFLNAIPVYEAEFGNEAIELIDLLLGASEAEIDAKSAKKLLERAIEIAEDDSNPNLLALVKACAFNRLSPTEVYSRTIRNYAIDALDIYRETLPADSIDRLNVTASVAGIYFAENKNHRAIALYEELVTQYSVLSFDHPYKLVAHSRLVELYERESDSEKSTAHCIAIGSMKPWADAQEQQPIYRVNPEYPSSYLKNRKEGWVVMEFTVSESGFVSKPVILNSHGGQQFEKTSLAALKDWRYAPKFVDGKAVAAKSQVRLDYSIN
;
A
#
# COMPACT_ATOMS: atom_id res chain seq x y z
N MET A 1 -38.57 -39.13 25.30
CA MET A 1 -37.42 -38.22 25.42
C MET A 1 -36.38 -38.70 24.44
N LEU A 2 -36.17 -37.98 23.34
CA LEU A 2 -35.16 -38.32 22.34
C LEU A 2 -33.77 -38.02 22.93
N ASN A 3 -32.94 -39.04 23.07
CA ASN A 3 -31.53 -38.88 23.45
C ASN A 3 -30.82 -38.12 22.32
N ALA A 4 -30.37 -36.90 22.61
CA ALA A 4 -29.41 -36.22 21.76
C ALA A 4 -28.09 -37.02 21.77
N PRO A 5 -27.44 -37.28 20.63
CA PRO A 5 -26.16 -37.96 20.60
C PRO A 5 -25.09 -37.13 21.33
N ILE A 6 -24.32 -37.78 22.19
CA ILE A 6 -23.17 -37.19 22.89
C ILE A 6 -22.06 -37.03 21.85
N ALA A 7 -21.56 -35.80 21.67
CA ALA A 7 -20.46 -35.51 20.77
C ALA A 7 -19.19 -36.30 21.15
N THR A 8 -18.46 -36.79 20.15
CA THR A 8 -17.19 -37.50 20.37
C THR A 8 -16.10 -36.53 20.85
N SER A 9 -15.04 -37.03 21.52
CA SER A 9 -13.95 -36.15 22.00
C SER A 9 -13.29 -35.36 20.86
N ALA A 10 -13.05 -35.99 19.72
CA ALA A 10 -12.49 -35.34 18.53
C ALA A 10 -13.41 -34.23 17.97
N GLU A 11 -14.73 -34.38 18.10
CA GLU A 11 -15.69 -33.37 17.69
C GLU A 11 -15.71 -32.16 18.63
N VAL A 12 -15.56 -32.41 19.94
CA VAL A 12 -15.38 -31.35 20.94
C VAL A 12 -14.07 -30.59 20.69
N ASP A 13 -12.99 -31.32 20.44
CA ASP A 13 -11.66 -30.75 20.19
C ASP A 13 -11.65 -29.87 18.92
N PHE A 14 -12.29 -30.31 17.83
CA PHE A 14 -12.41 -29.50 16.62
C PHE A 14 -13.18 -28.21 16.85
N LYS A 15 -14.34 -28.31 17.51
CA LYS A 15 -15.20 -27.15 17.77
C LYS A 15 -14.48 -26.11 18.63
N GLN A 16 -13.71 -26.57 19.62
CA GLN A 16 -12.90 -25.70 20.46
C GLN A 16 -11.82 -24.99 19.64
N ALA A 17 -11.01 -25.73 18.87
CA ALA A 17 -9.94 -25.15 18.05
C ALA A 17 -10.48 -24.12 17.02
N TYR A 18 -11.62 -24.41 16.38
CA TYR A 18 -12.24 -23.45 15.46
C TYR A 18 -12.79 -22.22 16.18
N GLY A 19 -13.39 -22.38 17.37
CA GLY A 19 -13.83 -21.26 18.20
C GLY A 19 -12.68 -20.37 18.66
N ASP A 20 -11.55 -20.97 19.06
CA ASP A 20 -10.34 -20.23 19.45
C ASP A 20 -9.73 -19.47 18.26
N TYR A 21 -9.76 -20.06 17.06
CA TYR A 21 -9.39 -19.35 15.83
C TYR A 21 -10.28 -18.13 15.58
N GLN A 22 -11.61 -18.27 15.68
CA GLN A 22 -12.54 -17.15 15.50
C GLN A 22 -12.33 -16.04 16.55
N ALA A 23 -12.04 -16.41 17.80
CA ALA A 23 -11.69 -15.46 18.85
C ALA A 23 -10.41 -14.70 18.50
N ALA A 24 -9.36 -15.41 18.05
CA ALA A 24 -8.09 -14.80 17.64
C ALA A 24 -8.23 -13.84 16.45
N VAL A 25 -9.09 -14.17 15.47
CA VAL A 25 -9.43 -13.26 14.35
C VAL A 25 -10.07 -11.97 14.88
N THR A 26 -10.98 -12.07 15.85
CA THR A 26 -11.66 -10.91 16.43
C THR A 26 -10.70 -9.98 17.17
N THR A 27 -9.69 -10.53 17.85
CA THR A 27 -8.67 -9.75 18.55
C THR A 27 -7.47 -9.37 17.68
N ASN A 28 -7.44 -9.80 16.41
CA ASN A 28 -6.31 -9.66 15.48
C ASN A 28 -4.99 -10.18 16.08
N ASP A 29 -5.06 -11.25 16.88
CA ASP A 29 -3.89 -11.94 17.43
C ASP A 29 -3.36 -12.94 16.41
N VAL A 30 -2.44 -12.48 15.57
CA VAL A 30 -1.91 -13.23 14.43
C VAL A 30 -1.23 -14.55 14.84
N ALA A 31 -0.51 -14.57 15.97
CA ALA A 31 0.15 -15.80 16.43
C ALA A 31 -0.88 -16.85 16.83
N SER A 32 -1.92 -16.45 17.57
CA SER A 32 -3.03 -17.33 17.95
C SER A 32 -3.87 -17.76 16.74
N MET A 33 -4.05 -16.88 15.74
CA MET A 33 -4.72 -17.24 14.49
C MET A 33 -4.01 -18.39 13.78
N VAL A 34 -2.67 -18.33 13.64
CA VAL A 34 -1.89 -19.39 12.98
C VAL A 34 -2.00 -20.70 13.75
N LEU A 35 -1.83 -20.65 15.08
CA LEU A 35 -1.86 -21.82 15.95
C LEU A 35 -3.22 -22.54 15.87
N HIS A 36 -4.32 -21.80 16.07
CA HIS A 36 -5.64 -22.39 16.14
C HIS A 36 -6.19 -22.76 14.75
N ALA A 37 -5.84 -22.02 13.69
CA ALA A 37 -6.18 -22.42 12.33
C ALA A 37 -5.49 -23.72 11.93
N GLU A 38 -4.22 -23.93 12.30
CA GLU A 38 -3.51 -25.20 12.08
C GLU A 38 -4.20 -26.36 12.80
N GLN A 39 -4.59 -26.15 14.07
CA GLN A 39 -5.28 -27.16 14.88
C GLN A 39 -6.66 -27.51 14.28
N ALA A 40 -7.44 -26.48 13.94
CA ALA A 40 -8.76 -26.64 13.33
C ALA A 40 -8.65 -27.36 11.97
N PHE A 41 -7.66 -27.03 11.14
CA PHE A 41 -7.40 -27.73 9.89
C PHE A 41 -7.05 -29.21 10.11
N LYS A 42 -6.10 -29.53 11.01
CA LYS A 42 -5.72 -30.92 11.29
C LYS A 42 -6.89 -31.76 11.79
N LEU A 43 -7.67 -31.23 12.73
CA LEU A 43 -8.83 -31.92 13.29
C LEU A 43 -9.99 -32.01 12.27
N GLY A 44 -10.20 -30.95 11.49
CA GLY A 44 -11.20 -30.90 10.43
C GLY A 44 -10.91 -31.87 9.29
N THR A 45 -9.65 -32.02 8.89
CA THR A 45 -9.24 -33.04 7.90
C THR A 45 -9.59 -34.45 8.35
N VAL A 46 -9.43 -34.78 9.64
CA VAL A 46 -9.86 -36.07 10.20
C VAL A 46 -11.39 -36.18 10.21
N LYS A 47 -12.09 -35.09 10.52
CA LYS A 47 -13.57 -35.08 10.64
C LYS A 47 -14.30 -35.16 9.30
N PHE A 48 -13.88 -34.34 8.33
CA PHE A 48 -14.58 -34.14 7.06
C PHE A 48 -13.92 -34.89 5.88
N GLY A 49 -12.66 -35.32 6.06
CA GLY A 49 -11.85 -35.93 5.01
C GLY A 49 -10.94 -34.91 4.31
N GLU A 50 -9.75 -35.35 3.92
CA GLU A 50 -8.68 -34.51 3.36
C GLU A 50 -9.06 -33.77 2.06
N HIS A 51 -9.95 -34.36 1.26
CA HIS A 51 -10.42 -33.77 -0.01
C HIS A 51 -11.84 -33.22 0.09
N SER A 52 -12.31 -32.90 1.29
CA SER A 52 -13.61 -32.24 1.48
C SER A 52 -13.51 -30.74 1.30
N ILE A 53 -14.64 -30.13 0.92
CA ILE A 53 -14.74 -28.67 0.85
C ILE A 53 -14.54 -28.02 2.22
N ASP A 54 -15.03 -28.65 3.29
CA ASP A 54 -14.88 -28.16 4.67
C ASP A 54 -13.41 -28.17 5.12
N ALA A 55 -12.66 -29.24 4.84
CA ALA A 55 -11.22 -29.29 5.13
C ALA A 55 -10.45 -28.24 4.31
N SER A 56 -10.83 -28.05 3.04
CA SER A 56 -10.25 -27.01 2.18
C SER A 56 -10.48 -25.62 2.77
N ASN A 57 -11.69 -25.30 3.20
CA ASN A 57 -12.03 -24.01 3.85
C ASN A 57 -11.20 -23.74 5.10
N LEU A 58 -10.95 -24.78 5.92
CA LEU A 58 -10.07 -24.68 7.07
C LEU A 58 -8.60 -24.47 6.66
N GLY A 59 -8.19 -25.09 5.55
CA GLY A 59 -6.88 -24.86 4.93
C GLY A 59 -6.69 -23.42 4.45
N LEU A 60 -7.72 -22.82 3.84
CA LEU A 60 -7.73 -21.40 3.46
C LEU A 60 -7.56 -20.48 4.67
N ASN A 61 -8.32 -20.73 5.75
CA ASN A 61 -8.21 -19.97 7.00
C ASN A 61 -6.77 -19.98 7.55
N TRP A 62 -6.14 -21.16 7.51
CA TRP A 62 -4.75 -21.31 7.93
C TRP A 62 -3.77 -20.63 6.98
N ALA A 63 -3.94 -20.77 5.67
CA ALA A 63 -3.12 -20.10 4.67
C ALA A 63 -3.16 -18.57 4.83
N ASN A 64 -4.35 -18.01 5.06
CA ASN A 64 -4.53 -16.58 5.32
C ASN A 64 -3.86 -16.14 6.62
N ALA A 65 -3.96 -16.92 7.70
CA ALA A 65 -3.25 -16.64 8.95
C ALA A 65 -1.72 -16.65 8.76
N LEU A 66 -1.19 -17.61 8.00
CA LEU A 66 0.23 -17.69 7.65
C LEU A 66 0.69 -16.47 6.82
N LEU A 67 -0.14 -16.01 5.87
CA LEU A 67 0.14 -14.78 5.12
C LEU A 67 0.10 -13.54 6.01
N ALA A 68 -0.79 -13.47 7.00
CA ALA A 68 -0.81 -12.38 7.98
C ALA A 68 0.46 -12.37 8.85
N GLU A 69 0.89 -13.53 9.34
CA GLU A 69 2.14 -13.66 10.11
C GLU A 69 3.38 -13.32 9.28
N ALA A 70 3.39 -13.74 8.00
CA ALA A 70 4.50 -13.43 7.08
C ALA A 70 4.72 -11.93 6.86
N LYS A 71 3.72 -11.07 7.14
CA LYS A 71 3.86 -9.60 7.11
C LYS A 71 4.61 -9.05 8.32
N GLN A 72 4.73 -9.80 9.43
CA GLN A 72 5.34 -9.35 10.70
C GLN A 72 6.84 -9.71 10.85
N HIS A 73 7.53 -10.02 9.74
CA HIS A 73 8.99 -10.25 9.60
C HIS A 73 9.59 -11.60 10.04
N SER A 74 8.98 -12.40 10.91
CA SER A 74 9.46 -13.76 11.20
C SER A 74 9.03 -14.76 10.10
N GLN A 75 9.95 -15.62 9.64
CA GLN A 75 9.67 -16.80 8.82
C GLN A 75 8.88 -16.58 7.50
N LYS A 76 8.85 -15.35 6.97
CA LYS A 76 8.07 -14.92 5.79
C LYS A 76 8.09 -15.92 4.64
N GLN A 77 9.26 -16.43 4.27
CA GLN A 77 9.42 -17.37 3.15
C GLN A 77 8.75 -18.73 3.41
N ALA A 78 8.94 -19.30 4.60
CA ALA A 78 8.38 -20.60 4.97
C ALA A 78 6.87 -20.53 5.08
N ASN A 79 6.35 -19.47 5.70
CA ASN A 79 4.91 -19.24 5.81
C ASN A 79 4.25 -19.04 4.45
N LYS A 80 4.87 -18.26 3.55
CA LYS A 80 4.39 -18.11 2.18
C LYS A 80 4.38 -19.44 1.41
N ALA A 81 5.44 -20.24 1.50
CA ALA A 81 5.48 -21.54 0.84
C ALA A 81 4.38 -22.50 1.36
N LYS A 82 4.14 -22.50 2.68
CA LYS A 82 3.09 -23.31 3.30
C LYS A 82 1.68 -22.83 2.93
N ALA A 83 1.44 -21.53 2.95
CA ALA A 83 0.18 -20.93 2.49
C ALA A 83 -0.09 -21.25 1.02
N LEU A 84 0.92 -21.13 0.16
CA LEU A 84 0.81 -21.48 -1.26
C LEU A 84 0.39 -22.93 -1.44
N SER A 85 1.02 -23.87 -0.73
CA SER A 85 0.65 -25.29 -0.80
C SER A 85 -0.80 -25.53 -0.38
N LEU A 86 -1.30 -24.84 0.65
CA LEU A 86 -2.68 -24.99 1.11
C LEU A 86 -3.68 -24.49 0.06
N PHE A 87 -3.42 -23.33 -0.57
CA PHE A 87 -4.27 -22.84 -1.64
C PHE A 87 -4.24 -23.76 -2.86
N LEU A 88 -3.05 -24.17 -3.32
CA LEU A 88 -2.92 -25.03 -4.49
C LEU A 88 -3.56 -26.42 -4.30
N ASN A 89 -3.54 -26.96 -3.08
CA ASN A 89 -4.21 -28.23 -2.77
C ASN A 89 -5.75 -28.08 -2.70
N ALA A 90 -6.27 -26.89 -2.36
CA ALA A 90 -7.70 -26.62 -2.28
C ALA A 90 -8.33 -26.36 -3.66
N ILE A 91 -7.59 -25.80 -4.62
CA ILE A 91 -8.07 -25.51 -5.99
C ILE A 91 -8.74 -26.74 -6.64
N PRO A 92 -8.13 -27.94 -6.73
CA PRO A 92 -8.77 -29.08 -7.39
C PRO A 92 -10.02 -29.59 -6.65
N VAL A 93 -10.13 -29.37 -5.34
CA VAL A 93 -11.34 -29.71 -4.57
C VAL A 93 -12.48 -28.76 -4.94
N TYR A 94 -12.19 -27.46 -5.03
CA TYR A 94 -13.15 -26.45 -5.46
C TYR A 94 -13.56 -26.63 -6.92
N GLU A 95 -12.62 -26.95 -7.81
CA GLU A 95 -12.90 -27.26 -9.22
C GLU A 95 -13.84 -28.45 -9.38
N ALA A 96 -13.66 -29.50 -8.55
CA ALA A 96 -14.52 -30.67 -8.58
C ALA A 96 -15.94 -30.39 -8.05
N GLU A 97 -16.06 -29.52 -7.03
CA GLU A 97 -17.35 -29.20 -6.39
C GLU A 97 -18.16 -28.16 -7.17
N PHE A 98 -17.51 -27.10 -7.65
CA PHE A 98 -18.18 -25.93 -8.24
C PHE A 98 -17.93 -25.77 -9.74
N GLY A 99 -16.88 -26.39 -10.28
CA GLY A 99 -16.44 -26.23 -11.67
C GLY A 99 -15.21 -25.34 -11.83
N ASN A 100 -14.59 -25.40 -13.01
CA ASN A 100 -13.27 -24.79 -13.27
C ASN A 100 -13.29 -23.26 -13.43
N GLU A 101 -14.48 -22.70 -13.66
CA GLU A 101 -14.76 -21.28 -13.91
C GLU A 101 -15.63 -20.67 -12.80
N ALA A 102 -15.73 -21.36 -11.65
CA ALA A 102 -16.57 -20.93 -10.55
C ALA A 102 -15.96 -19.75 -9.79
N ILE A 103 -16.79 -18.78 -9.37
CA ILE A 103 -16.35 -17.58 -8.63
C ILE A 103 -15.70 -17.93 -7.30
N GLU A 104 -16.04 -19.08 -6.71
CA GLU A 104 -15.48 -19.63 -5.49
C GLU A 104 -13.96 -19.85 -5.59
N LEU A 105 -13.41 -19.99 -6.82
CA LEU A 105 -11.97 -20.13 -7.05
C LEU A 105 -11.20 -18.81 -6.88
N ILE A 106 -11.85 -17.65 -6.99
CA ILE A 106 -11.18 -16.34 -7.02
C ILE A 106 -10.36 -16.13 -5.74
N ASP A 107 -10.95 -16.37 -4.56
CA ASP A 107 -10.26 -16.14 -3.29
C ASP A 107 -9.02 -17.04 -3.14
N LEU A 108 -9.09 -18.28 -3.63
CA LEU A 108 -7.97 -19.22 -3.64
C LEU A 108 -6.86 -18.74 -4.58
N LEU A 109 -7.23 -18.28 -5.78
CA LEU A 109 -6.28 -17.79 -6.79
C LEU A 109 -5.60 -16.49 -6.33
N LEU A 110 -6.35 -15.58 -5.72
CA LEU A 110 -5.81 -14.36 -5.11
C LEU A 110 -4.86 -14.71 -3.97
N GLY A 111 -5.27 -15.57 -3.04
CA GLY A 111 -4.43 -16.02 -1.92
C GLY A 111 -3.16 -16.74 -2.38
N ALA A 112 -3.28 -17.65 -3.33
CA ALA A 112 -2.14 -18.34 -3.95
C ALA A 112 -1.18 -17.34 -4.61
N SER A 113 -1.70 -16.35 -5.34
CA SER A 113 -0.85 -15.34 -5.99
C SER A 113 -0.07 -14.47 -4.99
N GLU A 114 -0.65 -14.18 -3.82
CA GLU A 114 0.02 -13.44 -2.74
C GLU A 114 1.10 -14.30 -2.07
N ALA A 115 0.84 -15.59 -1.90
CA ALA A 115 1.78 -16.56 -1.34
C ALA A 115 2.93 -16.90 -2.31
N GLU A 116 2.67 -16.90 -3.61
CA GLU A 116 3.63 -17.19 -4.66
C GLU A 116 4.73 -16.12 -4.72
N ILE A 117 5.97 -16.57 -4.82
CA ILE A 117 7.17 -15.71 -4.83
C ILE A 117 7.58 -15.38 -6.25
N ASP A 118 7.46 -16.35 -7.17
CA ASP A 118 7.74 -16.12 -8.59
C ASP A 118 6.64 -15.25 -9.21
N ALA A 119 7.02 -14.06 -9.70
CA ALA A 119 6.06 -13.09 -10.20
C ALA A 119 5.32 -13.58 -11.46
N LYS A 120 5.93 -14.46 -12.27
CA LYS A 120 5.29 -15.01 -13.48
C LYS A 120 4.23 -16.05 -13.10
N SER A 121 4.49 -16.91 -12.13
CA SER A 121 3.51 -17.85 -11.58
C SER A 121 2.36 -17.11 -10.89
N ALA A 122 2.65 -16.10 -10.07
CA ALA A 122 1.63 -15.26 -9.45
C ALA A 122 0.75 -14.57 -10.50
N LYS A 123 1.36 -14.07 -11.58
CA LYS A 123 0.65 -13.46 -12.70
C LYS A 123 -0.35 -14.43 -13.36
N LYS A 124 0.03 -15.69 -13.59
CA LYS A 124 -0.88 -16.69 -14.20
C LYS A 124 -2.11 -16.97 -13.33
N LEU A 125 -1.92 -17.04 -12.01
CA LEU A 125 -3.02 -17.22 -11.06
C LEU A 125 -3.99 -16.02 -11.11
N LEU A 126 -3.45 -14.80 -11.20
CA LEU A 126 -4.23 -13.58 -11.30
C LEU A 126 -4.94 -13.42 -12.64
N GLU A 127 -4.30 -13.80 -13.75
CA GLU A 127 -4.95 -13.83 -15.07
C GLU A 127 -6.16 -14.77 -15.07
N ARG A 128 -6.02 -15.96 -14.49
CA ARG A 128 -7.15 -16.88 -14.31
C ARG A 128 -8.26 -16.29 -13.42
N ALA A 129 -7.90 -15.62 -12.32
CA ALA A 129 -8.90 -14.98 -11.45
C ALA A 129 -9.64 -13.84 -12.18
N ILE A 130 -8.95 -13.08 -13.03
CA ILE A 130 -9.55 -12.03 -13.86
C ILE A 130 -10.52 -12.66 -14.87
N GLU A 131 -10.12 -13.72 -15.57
CA GLU A 131 -10.99 -14.43 -16.53
C GLU A 131 -12.31 -14.88 -15.88
N ILE A 132 -12.24 -15.54 -14.71
CA ILE A 132 -13.43 -15.96 -13.95
C ILE A 132 -14.31 -14.75 -13.57
N ALA A 133 -13.69 -13.63 -13.15
CA ALA A 133 -14.42 -12.44 -12.77
C ALA A 133 -14.99 -11.65 -13.98
N GLU A 134 -14.41 -11.80 -15.18
CA GLU A 134 -14.90 -11.20 -16.43
C GLU A 134 -16.15 -11.91 -16.95
N ASP A 135 -16.22 -13.23 -16.75
CA ASP A 135 -17.39 -14.04 -17.12
C ASP A 135 -18.56 -13.89 -16.14
N ASP A 136 -18.30 -13.38 -14.93
CA ASP A 136 -19.32 -13.09 -13.94
C ASP A 136 -20.08 -11.77 -14.23
N SER A 137 -21.34 -11.70 -13.82
CA SER A 137 -22.18 -10.52 -14.02
C SER A 137 -21.94 -9.39 -13.00
N ASN A 138 -20.99 -9.55 -12.08
CA ASN A 138 -20.68 -8.56 -11.04
C ASN A 138 -19.47 -7.68 -11.40
N PRO A 139 -19.69 -6.46 -11.94
CA PRO A 139 -18.60 -5.56 -12.30
C PRO A 139 -17.72 -5.16 -11.09
N ASN A 140 -18.27 -5.12 -9.87
CA ASN A 140 -17.48 -4.79 -8.68
C ASN A 140 -16.44 -5.86 -8.36
N LEU A 141 -16.77 -7.13 -8.60
CA LEU A 141 -15.86 -8.26 -8.41
C LEU A 141 -14.72 -8.18 -9.42
N LEU A 142 -15.03 -7.94 -10.70
CA LEU A 142 -14.02 -7.73 -11.74
C LEU A 142 -13.05 -6.59 -11.38
N ALA A 143 -13.58 -5.45 -10.95
CA ALA A 143 -12.76 -4.32 -10.53
C ALA A 143 -11.88 -4.65 -9.32
N LEU A 144 -12.40 -5.38 -8.33
CA LEU A 144 -11.64 -5.83 -7.16
C LEU A 144 -10.47 -6.72 -7.58
N VAL A 145 -10.72 -7.74 -8.41
CA VAL A 145 -9.69 -8.68 -8.85
C VAL A 145 -8.63 -7.97 -9.68
N LYS A 146 -9.01 -7.06 -10.59
CA LYS A 146 -8.07 -6.23 -11.35
C LYS A 146 -7.23 -5.33 -10.45
N ALA A 147 -7.83 -4.71 -9.43
CA ALA A 147 -7.10 -3.90 -8.45
C ALA A 147 -6.10 -4.73 -7.64
N CYS A 148 -6.50 -5.93 -7.17
CA CYS A 148 -5.63 -6.88 -6.48
C CYS A 148 -4.46 -7.31 -7.38
N ALA A 149 -4.73 -7.63 -8.65
CA ALA A 149 -3.70 -8.01 -9.62
C ALA A 149 -2.68 -6.89 -9.87
N PHE A 150 -3.15 -5.64 -10.02
CA PHE A 150 -2.26 -4.49 -10.12
C PHE A 150 -1.40 -4.32 -8.87
N ASN A 151 -1.98 -4.36 -7.68
CA ASN A 151 -1.25 -4.17 -6.42
C ASN A 151 -0.18 -5.25 -6.24
N ARG A 152 -0.49 -6.51 -6.60
CA ARG A 152 0.43 -7.64 -6.48
C ARG A 152 1.57 -7.59 -7.51
N LEU A 153 1.29 -7.17 -8.74
CA LEU A 153 2.24 -7.29 -9.86
C LEU A 153 3.01 -5.99 -10.15
N SER A 154 2.48 -4.83 -9.77
CA SER A 154 3.12 -3.53 -10.04
C SER A 154 4.54 -3.35 -9.48
N PRO A 155 4.93 -3.90 -8.31
CA PRO A 155 6.29 -3.75 -7.81
C PRO A 155 7.28 -4.80 -8.37
N THR A 156 6.88 -5.61 -9.35
CA THR A 156 7.65 -6.75 -9.84
C THR A 156 8.20 -6.52 -11.26
N GLU A 157 9.12 -7.37 -11.69
CA GLU A 157 9.73 -7.34 -13.01
C GLU A 157 8.77 -7.68 -14.16
N VAL A 158 7.58 -8.24 -13.87
CA VAL A 158 6.57 -8.53 -14.89
C VAL A 158 5.67 -7.34 -15.20
N TYR A 159 5.84 -6.21 -14.50
CA TYR A 159 5.06 -4.99 -14.73
C TYR A 159 5.04 -4.59 -16.21
N SER A 160 3.87 -4.24 -16.70
CA SER A 160 3.62 -3.94 -18.11
C SER A 160 2.45 -2.98 -18.25
N ARG A 161 2.22 -2.47 -19.47
CA ARG A 161 1.06 -1.63 -19.79
C ARG A 161 -0.26 -2.33 -19.47
N THR A 162 -0.34 -3.65 -19.67
CA THR A 162 -1.54 -4.43 -19.33
C THR A 162 -1.80 -4.41 -17.82
N ILE A 163 -0.78 -4.70 -17.00
CA ILE A 163 -0.91 -4.69 -15.53
C ILE A 163 -1.28 -3.28 -15.03
N ARG A 164 -0.61 -2.26 -15.56
CA ARG A 164 -0.96 -0.85 -15.30
C ARG A 164 -2.44 -0.56 -15.58
N ASN A 165 -2.97 -1.07 -16.69
CA ASN A 165 -4.34 -0.82 -17.09
C ASN A 165 -5.35 -1.49 -16.15
N TYR A 166 -5.01 -2.59 -15.48
CA TYR A 166 -5.91 -3.21 -14.49
C TYR A 166 -6.38 -2.21 -13.41
N ALA A 167 -5.51 -1.33 -12.91
CA ALA A 167 -5.92 -0.30 -11.95
C ALA A 167 -6.84 0.77 -12.56
N ILE A 168 -6.63 1.12 -13.84
CA ILE A 168 -7.43 2.13 -14.53
C ILE A 168 -8.81 1.57 -14.86
N ASP A 169 -8.86 0.35 -15.41
CA ASP A 169 -10.10 -0.34 -15.72
C ASP A 169 -10.92 -0.54 -14.43
N ALA A 170 -10.27 -0.94 -13.33
CA ALA A 170 -10.93 -1.03 -12.02
C ALA A 170 -11.49 0.32 -11.53
N LEU A 171 -10.76 1.41 -11.72
CA LEU A 171 -11.25 2.75 -11.35
C LEU A 171 -12.45 3.17 -12.20
N ASP A 172 -12.39 2.93 -13.49
CA ASP A 172 -13.47 3.29 -14.42
C ASP A 172 -14.74 2.52 -14.05
N ILE A 173 -14.65 1.22 -13.74
CA ILE A 173 -15.77 0.43 -13.24
C ILE A 173 -16.29 0.99 -11.91
N TYR A 174 -15.42 1.20 -10.91
CA TYR A 174 -15.85 1.71 -9.60
C TYR A 174 -16.45 3.12 -9.64
N ARG A 175 -16.13 3.94 -10.64
CA ARG A 175 -16.79 5.24 -10.84
C ARG A 175 -18.25 5.10 -11.25
N GLU A 176 -18.59 4.01 -11.93
CA GLU A 176 -19.96 3.71 -12.36
C GLU A 176 -20.75 2.96 -11.28
N THR A 177 -20.08 2.15 -10.46
CA THR A 177 -20.74 1.20 -9.56
C THR A 177 -20.68 1.56 -8.08
N LEU A 178 -19.72 2.39 -7.64
CA LEU A 178 -19.52 2.74 -6.24
C LEU A 178 -19.60 4.25 -5.97
N PRO A 179 -20.15 4.66 -4.81
CA PRO A 179 -20.07 6.04 -4.33
C PRO A 179 -18.62 6.55 -4.27
N ALA A 180 -18.45 7.87 -4.43
CA ALA A 180 -17.13 8.50 -4.48
C ALA A 180 -16.32 8.37 -3.17
N ASP A 181 -17.01 8.19 -2.04
CA ASP A 181 -16.45 8.03 -0.70
C ASP A 181 -16.22 6.56 -0.30
N SER A 182 -16.54 5.60 -1.17
CA SER A 182 -16.25 4.18 -0.92
C SER A 182 -14.75 3.93 -0.80
N ILE A 183 -14.35 3.20 0.24
CA ILE A 183 -12.94 2.88 0.52
C ILE A 183 -12.27 2.18 -0.66
N ASP A 184 -12.95 1.24 -1.32
CA ASP A 184 -12.38 0.50 -2.46
C ASP A 184 -12.11 1.44 -3.64
N ARG A 185 -13.05 2.33 -3.95
CA ARG A 185 -12.87 3.34 -4.99
C ARG A 185 -11.74 4.31 -4.64
N LEU A 186 -11.66 4.76 -3.39
CA LEU A 186 -10.58 5.66 -2.94
C LEU A 186 -9.21 5.00 -3.04
N ASN A 187 -9.08 3.73 -2.67
CA ASN A 187 -7.84 2.97 -2.79
C ASN A 187 -7.38 2.86 -4.24
N VAL A 188 -8.27 2.49 -5.16
CA VAL A 188 -7.94 2.41 -6.59
C VAL A 188 -7.65 3.78 -7.18
N THR A 189 -8.38 4.82 -6.76
CA THR A 189 -8.11 6.22 -7.14
C THR A 189 -6.68 6.64 -6.75
N ALA A 190 -6.23 6.29 -5.55
CA ALA A 190 -4.87 6.56 -5.10
C ALA A 190 -3.81 5.81 -5.93
N SER A 191 -4.07 4.54 -6.27
CA SER A 191 -3.21 3.76 -7.16
C SER A 191 -3.09 4.40 -8.54
N VAL A 192 -4.20 4.79 -9.18
CA VAL A 192 -4.19 5.43 -10.51
C VAL A 192 -3.58 6.83 -10.48
N ALA A 193 -3.82 7.59 -9.41
CA ALA A 193 -3.14 8.88 -9.20
C ALA A 193 -1.61 8.69 -9.13
N GLY A 194 -1.15 7.66 -8.42
CA GLY A 194 0.27 7.27 -8.37
C GLY A 194 0.84 6.88 -9.73
N ILE A 195 0.10 6.12 -10.54
CA ILE A 195 0.47 5.78 -11.93
C ILE A 195 0.66 7.08 -12.74
N TYR A 196 -0.32 7.96 -12.75
CA TYR A 196 -0.24 9.20 -13.54
C TYR A 196 0.85 10.15 -13.03
N PHE A 197 1.10 10.19 -11.72
CA PHE A 197 2.21 10.93 -11.14
C PHE A 197 3.57 10.40 -11.63
N ALA A 198 3.78 9.08 -11.58
CA ALA A 198 5.02 8.45 -12.04
C ALA A 198 5.24 8.61 -13.56
N GLU A 199 4.15 8.69 -14.33
CA GLU A 199 4.17 8.92 -15.79
C GLU A 199 4.27 10.40 -16.18
N ASN A 200 4.42 11.33 -15.21
CA ASN A 200 4.41 12.77 -15.43
C ASN A 200 3.15 13.29 -16.15
N LYS A 201 2.02 12.60 -16.00
CA LYS A 201 0.70 13.05 -16.48
C LYS A 201 0.08 13.97 -15.44
N ASN A 202 0.75 15.10 -15.17
CA ASN A 202 0.48 15.98 -14.02
C ASN A 202 -1.00 16.35 -13.91
N HIS A 203 -1.62 16.84 -14.98
CA HIS A 203 -3.05 17.23 -14.95
C HIS A 203 -3.98 16.07 -14.53
N ARG A 204 -3.70 14.83 -14.97
CA ARG A 204 -4.52 13.67 -14.58
C ARG A 204 -4.27 13.26 -13.14
N ALA A 205 -3.02 13.33 -12.69
CA ALA A 205 -2.65 13.06 -11.30
C ALA A 205 -3.28 14.08 -10.34
N ILE A 206 -3.19 15.38 -10.67
CA ILE A 206 -3.81 16.48 -9.91
C ILE A 206 -5.30 16.23 -9.74
N ALA A 207 -6.03 15.95 -10.81
CA ALA A 207 -7.47 15.72 -10.75
C ALA A 207 -7.86 14.59 -9.78
N LEU A 208 -7.10 13.49 -9.77
CA LEU A 208 -7.36 12.36 -8.88
C LEU A 208 -6.94 12.64 -7.42
N TYR A 209 -5.82 13.32 -7.19
CA TYR A 209 -5.43 13.69 -5.83
C TYR A 209 -6.38 14.73 -5.22
N GLU A 210 -6.90 15.67 -6.00
CA GLU A 210 -7.96 16.60 -5.56
C GLU A 210 -9.27 15.86 -5.23
N GLU A 211 -9.65 14.86 -6.04
CA GLU A 211 -10.77 13.97 -5.74
C GLU A 211 -10.57 13.29 -4.37
N LEU A 212 -9.39 12.70 -4.12
CA LEU A 212 -9.06 12.07 -2.83
C LEU A 212 -9.14 13.04 -1.66
N VAL A 213 -8.53 14.23 -1.77
CA VAL A 213 -8.56 15.25 -0.70
C VAL A 213 -10.00 15.66 -0.37
N THR A 214 -10.83 15.82 -1.40
CA THR A 214 -12.25 16.17 -1.23
C THR A 214 -12.99 15.08 -0.47
N GLN A 215 -12.85 13.81 -0.86
CA GLN A 215 -13.60 12.72 -0.23
C GLN A 215 -13.11 12.42 1.20
N TYR A 216 -11.79 12.48 1.47
CA TYR A 216 -11.24 12.34 2.82
C TYR A 216 -11.57 13.53 3.75
N SER A 217 -12.20 14.59 3.23
CA SER A 217 -12.73 15.69 4.06
C SER A 217 -14.03 15.34 4.77
N VAL A 218 -14.79 14.39 4.21
CA VAL A 218 -16.12 13.99 4.70
C VAL A 218 -16.02 12.84 5.72
N LEU A 219 -14.98 12.01 5.60
CA LEU A 219 -14.70 10.92 6.52
C LEU A 219 -14.05 11.43 7.82
N SER A 220 -14.45 10.87 8.96
CA SER A 220 -13.88 11.22 10.26
C SER A 220 -12.46 10.66 10.41
N PHE A 221 -11.48 11.56 10.55
CA PHE A 221 -10.05 11.39 10.89
C PHE A 221 -9.00 11.35 9.77
N ASP A 222 -7.88 12.02 10.08
CA ASP A 222 -6.59 12.09 9.39
C ASP A 222 -6.00 10.73 8.99
N HIS A 223 -6.52 10.16 7.91
CA HIS A 223 -5.91 9.01 7.30
C HIS A 223 -4.58 9.42 6.64
N PRO A 224 -3.47 8.65 6.77
CA PRO A 224 -2.19 8.94 6.11
C PRO A 224 -2.31 9.16 4.59
N TYR A 225 -3.37 8.65 3.96
CA TYR A 225 -3.67 8.89 2.54
C TYR A 225 -3.99 10.36 2.22
N LYS A 226 -4.64 11.10 3.13
CA LYS A 226 -4.93 12.52 2.92
C LYS A 226 -3.63 13.34 2.94
N LEU A 227 -2.74 13.08 3.89
CA LEU A 227 -1.41 13.68 3.94
C LEU A 227 -0.62 13.40 2.66
N VAL A 228 -0.60 12.14 2.20
CA VAL A 228 0.07 11.75 0.95
C VAL A 228 -0.54 12.46 -0.26
N ALA A 229 -1.87 12.56 -0.35
CA ALA A 229 -2.53 13.25 -1.45
C ALA A 229 -2.18 14.74 -1.50
N HIS A 230 -2.25 15.45 -0.36
CA HIS A 230 -1.82 16.85 -0.29
C HIS A 230 -0.33 17.01 -0.61
N SER A 231 0.53 16.13 -0.09
CA SER A 231 1.98 16.14 -0.37
C SER A 231 2.26 16.01 -1.88
N ARG A 232 1.53 15.11 -2.55
CA ARG A 232 1.62 14.94 -4.01
C ARG A 232 1.10 16.15 -4.77
N LEU A 233 0.04 16.80 -4.29
CA LEU A 233 -0.50 18.03 -4.90
C LEU A 233 0.46 19.21 -4.78
N VAL A 234 1.16 19.36 -3.64
CA VAL A 234 2.23 20.36 -3.50
C VAL A 234 3.26 20.19 -4.62
N GLU A 235 3.80 18.98 -4.78
CA GLU A 235 4.78 18.70 -5.82
C GLU A 235 4.22 18.91 -7.24
N LEU A 236 3.01 18.43 -7.51
CA LEU A 236 2.39 18.53 -8.83
C LEU A 236 2.08 19.99 -9.21
N TYR A 237 1.60 20.81 -8.28
CA TYR A 237 1.34 22.22 -8.56
C TYR A 237 2.61 23.04 -8.74
N GLU A 238 3.69 22.74 -8.00
CA GLU A 238 4.99 23.39 -8.27
C GLU A 238 5.53 23.01 -9.66
N ARG A 239 5.38 21.74 -10.09
CA ARG A 239 5.74 21.33 -11.47
C ARG A 239 4.98 22.10 -12.55
N GLU A 240 3.72 22.45 -12.28
CA GLU A 240 2.88 23.26 -13.17
C GLU A 240 3.06 24.78 -12.95
N SER A 241 4.01 25.21 -12.11
CA SER A 241 4.26 26.62 -11.77
C SER A 241 3.06 27.33 -11.10
N ASP A 242 2.17 26.58 -10.44
CA ASP A 242 1.03 27.09 -9.67
C ASP A 242 1.36 27.07 -8.16
N SER A 243 2.33 27.91 -7.75
CA SER A 243 2.81 27.96 -6.37
C SER A 243 1.71 28.41 -5.38
N GLU A 244 0.66 29.09 -5.84
CA GLU A 244 -0.47 29.49 -5.01
C GLU A 244 -1.26 28.26 -4.53
N LYS A 245 -1.64 27.35 -5.44
CA LYS A 245 -2.31 26.10 -5.05
C LYS A 245 -1.41 25.18 -4.24
N SER A 246 -0.13 25.07 -4.60
CA SER A 246 0.86 24.36 -3.78
C SER A 246 0.87 24.88 -2.33
N THR A 247 0.89 26.20 -2.15
CA THR A 247 0.83 26.85 -0.83
C THR A 247 -0.43 26.45 -0.05
N ALA A 248 -1.58 26.41 -0.71
CA ALA A 248 -2.83 26.00 -0.09
C ALA A 248 -2.76 24.56 0.47
N HIS A 249 -2.17 23.61 -0.25
CA HIS A 249 -1.99 22.24 0.26
C HIS A 249 -0.97 22.17 1.41
N CYS A 250 0.11 22.96 1.39
CA CYS A 250 1.03 23.04 2.52
C CYS A 250 0.33 23.53 3.80
N ILE A 251 -0.52 24.57 3.68
CA ILE A 251 -1.33 25.08 4.80
C ILE A 251 -2.31 24.02 5.29
N ALA A 252 -2.97 23.31 4.37
CA ALA A 252 -3.90 22.24 4.71
C ALA A 252 -3.20 21.10 5.48
N ILE A 253 -2.02 20.68 5.04
CA ILE A 253 -1.18 19.71 5.78
C ILE A 253 -0.89 20.24 7.18
N GLY A 254 -0.43 21.49 7.31
CA GLY A 254 -0.18 22.13 8.61
C GLY A 254 -1.42 22.27 9.51
N SER A 255 -2.63 22.02 8.99
CA SER A 255 -3.90 22.16 9.70
C SER A 255 -4.62 20.83 9.98
N MET A 256 -4.12 19.68 9.49
CA MET A 256 -4.70 18.35 9.77
C MET A 256 -4.67 18.04 11.28
N LYS A 257 -5.56 17.20 11.82
CA LYS A 257 -5.54 16.70 13.23
C LYS A 257 -6.05 15.25 13.36
N PRO A 258 -5.38 14.35 14.11
CA PRO A 258 -4.32 14.61 15.06
C PRO A 258 -2.91 14.38 14.48
N TRP A 259 -2.08 15.41 14.55
CA TRP A 259 -0.64 15.22 14.65
C TRP A 259 -0.34 14.80 16.09
N ALA A 260 0.77 14.12 16.32
CA ALA A 260 1.29 14.03 17.69
C ALA A 260 1.45 15.46 18.24
N ASP A 261 1.04 15.71 19.48
CA ASP A 261 1.13 17.04 20.11
C ASP A 261 2.54 17.65 20.00
N ALA A 262 3.55 16.78 19.93
CA ALA A 262 4.91 17.12 19.53
C ALA A 262 5.32 16.31 18.27
N GLN A 263 5.60 17.02 17.18
CA GLN A 263 6.13 16.42 15.95
C GLN A 263 7.22 17.33 15.35
N GLU A 264 8.37 16.77 14.99
CA GLU A 264 9.42 17.49 14.27
C GLU A 264 9.07 17.66 12.79
N GLN A 265 9.62 18.70 12.15
CA GLN A 265 9.42 18.97 10.74
C GLN A 265 9.97 17.84 9.85
N GLN A 266 9.22 17.46 8.83
CA GLN A 266 9.59 16.37 7.90
C GLN A 266 9.57 16.85 6.44
N PRO A 267 10.52 16.43 5.60
CA PRO A 267 10.54 16.83 4.19
C PRO A 267 9.32 16.27 3.44
N ILE A 268 8.60 17.12 2.72
CA ILE A 268 7.46 16.76 1.85
C ILE A 268 7.92 16.71 0.39
N TYR A 269 8.49 17.81 -0.09
CA TYR A 269 8.97 17.96 -1.46
C TYR A 269 10.40 18.48 -1.45
N ARG A 270 11.26 17.83 -2.24
CA ARG A 270 12.66 18.22 -2.40
C ARG A 270 13.05 18.12 -3.86
N VAL A 271 13.70 19.17 -4.34
CA VAL A 271 14.37 19.20 -5.64
C VAL A 271 15.83 18.81 -5.42
N ASN A 272 16.34 17.86 -6.21
CA ASN A 272 17.76 17.58 -6.24
C ASN A 272 18.51 18.75 -6.90
N PRO A 273 19.65 19.20 -6.36
CA PRO A 273 20.38 20.29 -6.95
C PRO A 273 20.97 19.90 -8.31
N GLU A 274 20.96 20.86 -9.23
CA GLU A 274 21.59 20.68 -10.55
C GLU A 274 23.10 20.43 -10.38
N TYR A 275 23.63 19.42 -11.05
CA TYR A 275 25.07 19.18 -11.09
C TYR A 275 25.73 20.20 -12.03
N PRO A 276 26.62 21.08 -11.55
CA PRO A 276 27.21 22.09 -12.42
C PRO A 276 27.99 21.45 -13.57
N SER A 277 27.69 21.83 -14.82
CA SER A 277 28.25 21.17 -16.00
C SER A 277 29.78 21.23 -16.04
N SER A 278 30.39 22.31 -15.54
CA SER A 278 31.84 22.44 -15.44
C SER A 278 32.46 21.49 -14.42
N TYR A 279 31.75 21.16 -13.33
CA TYR A 279 32.22 20.23 -12.32
C TYR A 279 32.01 18.79 -12.77
N LEU A 280 30.87 18.51 -13.43
CA LEU A 280 30.59 17.21 -14.03
C LEU A 280 31.63 16.82 -15.10
N LYS A 281 31.97 17.74 -16.01
CA LYS A 281 33.03 17.53 -17.04
C LYS A 281 34.39 17.21 -16.43
N ASN A 282 34.70 17.80 -15.28
CA ASN A 282 35.96 17.60 -14.57
C ASN A 282 35.89 16.48 -13.52
N ARG A 283 34.80 15.71 -13.51
CA ARG A 283 34.52 14.64 -12.53
C ARG A 283 34.73 15.06 -11.07
N LYS A 284 34.45 16.32 -10.75
CA LYS A 284 34.69 16.88 -9.43
C LYS A 284 33.52 16.55 -8.53
N GLU A 285 33.74 15.81 -7.45
CA GLU A 285 32.72 15.45 -6.46
C GLU A 285 32.77 16.36 -5.22
N GLY A 286 31.71 16.32 -4.41
CA GLY A 286 31.62 17.18 -3.24
C GLY A 286 30.36 16.97 -2.43
N TRP A 287 30.16 17.85 -1.46
CA TRP A 287 28.97 17.87 -0.62
C TRP A 287 28.76 19.26 -0.02
N VAL A 288 27.53 19.57 0.36
CA VAL A 288 27.16 20.83 1.01
C VAL A 288 26.24 20.53 2.19
N VAL A 289 26.61 21.02 3.37
CA VAL A 289 25.79 20.99 4.58
C VAL A 289 25.17 22.37 4.79
N MET A 290 23.85 22.42 4.89
CA MET A 290 23.09 23.66 5.06
C MET A 290 22.16 23.57 6.27
N GLU A 291 21.99 24.69 6.95
CA GLU A 291 20.90 24.93 7.90
C GLU A 291 19.87 25.86 7.26
N PHE A 292 18.59 25.63 7.57
CA PHE A 292 17.51 26.50 7.12
C PHE A 292 16.36 26.48 8.12
N THR A 293 15.44 27.43 7.98
CA THR A 293 14.22 27.51 8.79
C THR A 293 13.03 27.00 7.98
N VAL A 294 12.32 26.03 8.51
CA VAL A 294 10.99 25.62 8.04
C VAL A 294 9.96 26.51 8.73
N SER A 295 9.11 27.19 7.96
CA SER A 295 8.02 28.02 8.50
C SER A 295 6.86 27.17 9.01
N GLU A 296 5.92 27.81 9.71
CA GLU A 296 4.65 27.23 10.16
C GLU A 296 3.79 26.69 9.00
N SER A 297 4.01 27.23 7.80
CA SER A 297 3.36 26.81 6.55
C SER A 297 4.24 25.89 5.70
N GLY A 298 5.37 25.39 6.23
CA GLY A 298 6.20 24.40 5.56
C GLY A 298 7.20 24.93 4.54
N PHE A 299 7.35 26.25 4.38
CA PHE A 299 8.34 26.83 3.46
C PHE A 299 9.72 26.83 4.06
N VAL A 300 10.71 26.56 3.21
CA VAL A 300 12.11 26.70 3.57
C VAL A 300 12.57 28.13 3.36
N SER A 301 13.21 28.71 4.37
CA SER A 301 13.72 30.08 4.35
C SER A 301 15.04 30.21 5.11
N LYS A 302 15.73 31.34 4.91
CA LYS A 302 17.00 31.69 5.56
C LYS A 302 18.06 30.57 5.48
N PRO A 303 18.33 30.01 4.30
CA PRO A 303 19.35 28.98 4.18
C PRO A 303 20.74 29.55 4.41
N VAL A 304 21.53 28.86 5.22
CA VAL A 304 22.94 29.18 5.49
C VAL A 304 23.78 27.92 5.29
N ILE A 305 24.93 28.07 4.63
CA ILE A 305 25.88 26.97 4.47
C ILE A 305 26.69 26.86 5.75
N LEU A 306 26.65 25.68 6.36
CA LEU A 306 27.46 25.40 7.55
C LEU A 306 28.83 24.88 7.18
N ASN A 307 28.91 24.03 6.16
CA ASN A 307 30.15 23.43 5.69
C ASN A 307 29.98 22.92 4.25
N SER A 308 31.07 22.82 3.49
CA SER A 308 31.05 22.34 2.12
C SER A 308 32.39 21.75 1.68
N HIS A 309 32.35 20.88 0.68
CA HIS A 309 33.52 20.35 -0.03
C HIS A 309 33.22 20.27 -1.52
N GLY A 310 34.24 20.42 -2.37
CA GLY A 310 34.08 20.31 -3.82
C GLY A 310 33.78 21.63 -4.53
N GLY A 311 33.69 22.75 -3.81
CA GLY A 311 33.75 24.11 -4.37
C GLY A 311 32.43 24.87 -4.49
N GLN A 312 32.53 26.18 -4.66
CA GLN A 312 31.43 27.15 -4.54
C GLN A 312 30.25 26.91 -5.50
N GLN A 313 30.47 26.24 -6.63
CA GLN A 313 29.37 26.00 -7.55
C GLN A 313 28.36 24.98 -7.00
N PHE A 314 28.80 24.01 -6.18
CA PHE A 314 27.90 23.12 -5.44
C PHE A 314 27.11 23.87 -4.38
N GLU A 315 27.72 24.82 -3.69
CA GLU A 315 27.02 25.68 -2.74
C GLU A 315 25.87 26.44 -3.42
N LYS A 316 26.17 27.06 -4.56
CA LYS A 316 25.19 27.83 -5.34
C LYS A 316 24.00 26.97 -5.79
N THR A 317 24.25 25.79 -6.37
CA THR A 317 23.18 24.91 -6.85
C THR A 317 22.38 24.29 -5.69
N SER A 318 23.03 24.01 -4.56
CA SER A 318 22.36 23.56 -3.34
C SER A 318 21.41 24.61 -2.79
N LEU A 319 21.86 25.86 -2.66
CA LEU A 319 21.03 26.97 -2.21
C LEU A 319 19.88 27.27 -3.17
N ALA A 320 20.08 27.08 -4.48
CA ALA A 320 19.02 27.24 -5.47
C ALA A 320 17.93 26.19 -5.26
N ALA A 321 18.29 24.91 -5.20
CA ALA A 321 17.34 23.82 -5.02
C ALA A 321 16.55 23.91 -3.72
N LEU A 322 17.22 24.34 -2.63
CA LEU A 322 16.62 24.40 -1.31
C LEU A 322 15.46 25.41 -1.20
N LYS A 323 15.38 26.40 -2.10
CA LYS A 323 14.27 27.37 -2.14
C LYS A 323 12.94 26.72 -2.54
N ASP A 324 13.01 25.65 -3.33
CA ASP A 324 11.84 24.96 -3.85
C ASP A 324 11.39 23.84 -2.91
N TRP A 325 12.14 23.58 -1.83
CA TRP A 325 11.78 22.54 -0.87
C TRP A 325 10.55 22.93 -0.05
N ARG A 326 9.77 21.91 0.32
CA ARG A 326 8.59 22.02 1.19
C ARG A 326 8.66 20.97 2.28
N TYR A 327 8.23 21.33 3.48
CA TYR A 327 8.27 20.50 4.68
C TYR A 327 6.91 20.48 5.35
N ALA A 328 6.58 19.39 6.03
CA ALA A 328 5.57 19.40 7.07
C ALA A 328 6.14 20.22 8.24
N PRO A 329 5.41 21.20 8.78
CA PRO A 329 5.93 22.05 9.85
C PRO A 329 6.15 21.25 11.14
N LYS A 330 6.96 21.81 12.04
CA LYS A 330 7.08 21.30 13.42
C LYS A 330 5.81 21.65 14.19
N PHE A 331 5.33 20.75 15.03
CA PHE A 331 4.24 20.98 15.96
C PHE A 331 4.73 20.94 17.41
N VAL A 332 4.27 21.91 18.20
CA VAL A 332 4.42 21.95 19.66
C VAL A 332 3.05 22.31 20.24
N ASP A 333 2.53 21.47 21.14
CA ASP A 333 1.19 21.57 21.71
C ASP A 333 0.09 21.70 20.63
N GLY A 334 0.24 20.94 19.54
CA GLY A 334 -0.69 20.93 18.41
C GLY A 334 -0.73 22.24 17.60
N LYS A 335 0.24 23.15 17.79
CA LYS A 335 0.41 24.36 16.99
C LYS A 335 1.67 24.26 16.12
N ALA A 336 1.52 24.58 14.84
CA ALA A 336 2.66 24.70 13.94
C ALA A 336 3.60 25.82 14.42
N VAL A 337 4.90 25.54 14.47
CA VAL A 337 5.94 26.50 14.86
C VAL A 337 7.09 26.44 13.87
N ALA A 338 7.71 27.59 13.63
CA ALA A 338 8.93 27.64 12.81
C ALA A 338 10.07 26.88 13.50
N ALA A 339 10.81 26.09 12.72
CA ALA A 339 11.88 25.23 13.24
C ALA A 339 13.11 25.21 12.33
N LYS A 340 14.29 25.11 12.93
CA LYS A 340 15.55 24.94 12.20
C LYS A 340 15.75 23.48 11.82
N SER A 341 16.16 23.23 10.57
CA SER A 341 16.57 21.92 10.07
C SER A 341 17.93 22.01 9.42
N GLN A 342 18.65 20.90 9.38
CA GLN A 342 19.93 20.76 8.71
C GLN A 342 19.88 19.62 7.71
N VAL A 343 20.53 19.80 6.56
CA VAL A 343 20.63 18.78 5.51
C VAL A 343 22.02 18.74 4.92
N ARG A 344 22.46 17.56 4.48
CA ARG A 344 23.63 17.37 3.63
C ARG A 344 23.18 16.92 2.25
N LEU A 345 23.68 17.59 1.22
CA LEU A 345 23.53 17.21 -0.18
C LEU A 345 24.88 16.73 -0.71
N ASP A 346 24.91 15.50 -1.22
CA ASP A 346 26.10 14.91 -1.81
C ASP A 346 26.06 15.00 -3.35
N TYR A 347 27.20 15.34 -3.94
CA TYR A 347 27.43 15.41 -5.38
C TYR A 347 28.43 14.33 -5.77
N SER A 348 27.93 13.13 -6.07
CA SER A 348 28.73 12.00 -6.54
C SER A 348 28.46 11.71 -8.02
N ILE A 349 29.46 11.12 -8.69
CA ILE A 349 29.39 10.67 -10.07
C ILE A 349 29.59 9.16 -10.02
N ASN A 350 28.49 8.41 -10.16
CA ASN A 350 28.52 6.95 -10.21
C ASN A 350 29.24 6.42 -11.45
#